data_AF-A0A6C0JDK0-F1
#
_entry.id   AF-A0A6C0JDK0-F1
#
_cell.length_a   1.000
_cell.length_b   1.000
_cell.length_c   1.000
_cell.angle_alpha   90.00
_cell.angle_beta   90.00
_cell.angle_gamma   90.00
#
_symmetry.space_group_name_H-M   'P 1'
#
loop_
_entity.id
_entity.type
_entity.pdbx_description
1 polymer ?
#
loop_
_entity_poly.entity_id
_entity_poly.type
_entity_poly.pdbx_seq_one_letter_code
_entity_poly.pdbx_strand_id
1 'polypeptide(L)'
;MAGDIGQLHKKSFKLFLDYVSNNWEKVIYVLGNNEFYSSKQSYDKLLVEYKKCIKDYNNIFLLEKDEIFIDGYRVLGLTMWSKLNEGTKMTCPKKIKKEIETTEGIKLVKIGESGINKLHNSSVEWLKSIYDPDIPTIIITHYPLTTHPIHTRQERYRDEDDEDITEFSSDIPIQKKNKPLICISGHTHHSHDFIDDSGIRFISNQFGYPGEAKNGYTKSKKSCLYELYPISNDYTIVKGNDDNYSRSSLF
;
A
#
# COMPACT_ATOMS: atom_id res chain seq x y z
N MET A 1 1.46 2.22 -7.49
CA MET A 1 0.02 2.53 -7.31
C MET A 1 -0.50 1.69 -6.15
N ALA A 2 -0.86 2.32 -5.03
CA ALA A 2 -1.16 1.67 -3.74
C ALA A 2 -2.68 1.46 -3.51
N GLY A 3 -3.37 0.86 -4.48
CA GLY A 3 -4.81 0.56 -4.42
C GLY A 3 -5.75 1.73 -4.69
N ASP A 4 -7.04 1.43 -4.76
CA ASP A 4 -8.16 2.37 -5.00
C ASP A 4 -8.02 3.21 -6.28
N ILE A 5 -7.58 2.56 -7.36
CA ILE A 5 -7.36 3.19 -8.67
C ILE A 5 -8.61 3.15 -9.54
N GLY A 6 -9.31 2.01 -9.61
CA GLY A 6 -10.52 1.92 -10.42
C GLY A 6 -11.13 0.53 -10.49
N GLN A 7 -12.44 0.49 -10.69
CA GLN A 7 -13.19 -0.76 -10.81
C GLN A 7 -13.23 -1.23 -12.28
N LEU A 8 -13.08 -2.53 -12.53
CA LEU A 8 -13.04 -3.15 -13.87
C LEU A 8 -14.14 -2.68 -14.83
N HIS A 9 -15.37 -2.50 -14.34
CA HIS A 9 -16.51 -2.12 -15.16
C HIS A 9 -16.55 -0.62 -15.53
N LYS A 10 -15.62 0.19 -14.98
CA LYS A 10 -15.53 1.62 -15.27
C LYS A 10 -14.57 1.84 -16.43
N LYS A 11 -15.05 2.48 -17.51
CA LYS A 11 -14.22 2.86 -18.67
C LYS A 11 -12.98 3.67 -18.28
N SER A 12 -13.09 4.50 -17.24
CA SER A 12 -11.97 5.31 -16.72
C SER A 12 -10.79 4.46 -16.25
N PHE A 13 -11.03 3.24 -15.78
CA PHE A 13 -9.96 2.37 -15.30
C PHE A 13 -9.02 1.98 -16.45
N LYS A 14 -9.56 1.47 -17.56
CA LYS A 14 -8.74 1.14 -18.74
C LYS A 14 -8.01 2.36 -19.29
N LEU A 15 -8.69 3.51 -19.42
CA LEU A 15 -8.06 4.75 -19.88
C LEU A 15 -6.89 5.18 -18.98
N PHE A 16 -7.02 4.99 -17.66
CA PHE A 16 -5.96 5.29 -16.72
C PHE A 16 -4.80 4.29 -16.83
N LEU A 17 -5.07 2.99 -17.01
CA LEU A 17 -4.03 1.99 -17.26
C LEU A 17 -3.25 2.28 -18.55
N ASP A 18 -3.96 2.64 -19.64
CA ASP A 18 -3.34 3.05 -20.90
C ASP A 18 -2.46 4.30 -20.68
N TYR A 19 -2.93 5.28 -19.92
CA TYR A 19 -2.15 6.47 -19.57
C TYR A 19 -0.88 6.11 -18.80
N VAL A 20 -0.97 5.33 -17.72
CA VAL A 20 0.23 5.02 -16.91
C VAL A 20 1.20 4.11 -17.64
N SER A 21 0.71 3.16 -18.44
CA SER A 21 1.56 2.30 -19.25
C SER A 21 2.39 3.09 -20.26
N ASN A 22 1.84 4.16 -20.83
CA ASN A 22 2.54 4.98 -21.83
C ASN A 22 3.50 6.03 -21.22
N ASN A 23 3.42 6.31 -19.92
CA ASN A 23 4.15 7.42 -19.29
C ASN A 23 5.19 6.96 -18.25
N TRP A 24 5.23 5.68 -17.89
CA TRP A 24 6.20 5.13 -16.94
C TRP A 24 6.81 3.84 -17.45
N GLU A 25 8.11 3.67 -17.24
CA GLU A 25 8.84 2.46 -17.67
C GLU A 25 8.33 1.20 -16.96
N LYS A 26 8.06 1.29 -15.66
CA LYS A 26 7.50 0.20 -14.83
C LYS A 26 6.44 0.77 -13.90
N VAL A 27 5.30 0.10 -13.81
CA VAL A 27 4.19 0.46 -12.94
C VAL A 27 3.88 -0.71 -12.02
N ILE A 28 4.16 -0.56 -10.73
CA ILE A 28 3.78 -1.56 -9.73
C ILE A 28 2.42 -1.19 -9.17
N TYR A 29 1.51 -2.15 -9.11
CA TYR A 29 0.13 -1.96 -8.69
C TYR A 29 -0.24 -3.00 -7.63
N VAL A 30 -0.90 -2.57 -6.57
CA VAL A 30 -1.63 -3.44 -5.64
C VAL A 30 -3.09 -2.99 -5.63
N LEU A 31 -4.03 -3.91 -5.47
CA LEU A 31 -5.46 -3.57 -5.38
C LEU A 31 -5.77 -2.94 -4.02
N GLY A 32 -6.79 -2.08 -3.97
CA GLY A 32 -7.36 -1.57 -2.74
C GLY A 32 -8.71 -2.21 -2.43
N ASN A 33 -9.37 -1.72 -1.39
CA ASN A 33 -10.67 -2.29 -1.01
C ASN A 33 -11.76 -1.97 -2.05
N ASN A 34 -11.68 -0.81 -2.72
CA ASN A 34 -12.71 -0.40 -3.67
C ASN A 34 -12.74 -1.29 -4.91
N GLU A 35 -11.61 -1.89 -5.30
CA GLU A 35 -11.54 -2.86 -6.39
C GLU A 35 -12.37 -4.12 -6.13
N PHE A 36 -12.57 -4.50 -4.86
CA PHE A 36 -13.32 -5.69 -4.45
C PHE A 36 -14.80 -5.44 -4.12
N TYR A 37 -15.28 -4.20 -4.25
CA TYR A 37 -16.69 -3.87 -4.03
C TYR A 37 -17.54 -4.29 -5.22
N SER A 38 -18.35 -5.33 -5.02
CA SER A 38 -19.24 -5.86 -6.05
C SER A 38 -20.48 -6.51 -5.47
N SER A 39 -21.61 -6.37 -6.16
CA SER A 39 -22.82 -7.13 -5.87
C SER A 39 -22.93 -8.41 -6.70
N LYS A 40 -22.05 -8.61 -7.69
CA LYS A 40 -22.18 -9.63 -8.73
C LYS A 40 -21.07 -10.68 -8.72
N GLN A 41 -19.91 -10.37 -8.13
CA GLN A 41 -18.72 -11.23 -8.20
C GLN A 41 -18.07 -11.36 -6.83
N SER A 42 -17.47 -12.53 -6.60
CA SER A 42 -16.67 -12.78 -5.41
C SER A 42 -15.31 -12.09 -5.47
N TYR A 43 -14.72 -11.92 -4.29
CA TYR A 43 -13.34 -11.48 -4.09
C TYR A 43 -12.37 -12.24 -5.02
N ASP A 44 -12.42 -13.57 -5.01
CA ASP A 44 -11.49 -14.41 -5.78
C ASP A 44 -11.68 -14.23 -7.30
N LYS A 45 -12.93 -14.14 -7.77
CA LYS A 45 -13.22 -13.90 -9.20
C LYS A 45 -12.73 -12.53 -9.65
N LEU A 46 -12.97 -11.48 -8.84
CA LEU A 46 -12.47 -10.14 -9.13
C LEU A 46 -10.95 -10.11 -9.19
N LEU A 47 -10.26 -10.73 -8.23
CA LEU A 47 -8.80 -10.82 -8.23
C LEU A 47 -8.27 -11.45 -9.53
N VAL A 48 -8.89 -12.55 -9.98
CA VAL A 48 -8.54 -13.20 -11.25
C VAL A 48 -8.78 -12.28 -12.44
N GLU A 49 -9.87 -11.52 -12.45
CA GLU A 49 -10.18 -10.59 -13.55
C GLU A 49 -9.27 -9.38 -13.59
N TYR A 50 -8.89 -8.78 -12.44
CA TYR A 50 -7.86 -7.75 -12.41
C TYR A 50 -6.53 -8.30 -12.94
N LYS A 51 -6.11 -9.48 -12.49
CA LYS A 51 -4.89 -10.13 -13.01
C LYS A 51 -4.96 -10.34 -14.52
N LYS A 52 -6.12 -10.76 -15.06
CA LYS A 52 -6.31 -10.90 -16.51
C LYS A 52 -6.25 -9.57 -17.25
N CYS A 53 -6.93 -8.53 -16.74
CA CYS A 53 -6.96 -7.21 -17.36
C CYS A 53 -5.57 -6.55 -17.39
N ILE A 54 -4.75 -6.76 -16.35
CA ILE A 54 -3.40 -6.18 -16.27
C ILE A 54 -2.40 -6.94 -17.15
N LYS A 55 -2.63 -8.23 -17.42
CA LYS A 55 -1.75 -9.03 -18.30
C LYS A 55 -1.63 -8.50 -19.73
N ASP A 56 -2.56 -7.64 -20.17
CA ASP A 56 -2.49 -6.98 -21.47
C ASP A 56 -1.41 -5.89 -21.53
N TYR A 57 -0.78 -5.55 -20.40
CA TYR A 57 0.25 -4.51 -20.29
C TYR A 57 1.60 -5.12 -19.91
N ASN A 58 2.63 -4.86 -20.73
CA ASN A 58 3.97 -5.43 -20.53
C ASN A 58 4.75 -4.81 -19.36
N ASN A 59 4.33 -3.63 -18.91
CA ASN A 59 5.02 -2.84 -17.89
C ASN A 59 4.18 -2.53 -16.65
N ILE A 60 2.98 -3.11 -16.53
CA ILE A 60 2.17 -3.00 -15.31
C ILE A 60 2.21 -4.33 -14.57
N PHE A 61 2.72 -4.31 -13.35
CA PHE A 61 2.89 -5.47 -12.48
C PHE A 61 1.88 -5.40 -11.34
N LEU A 62 0.82 -6.20 -11.43
CA LEU A 62 -0.15 -6.33 -10.35
C LEU A 62 0.32 -7.37 -9.33
N LEU A 63 0.60 -6.94 -8.11
CA LEU A 63 1.07 -7.79 -7.02
C LEU A 63 -0.08 -8.04 -6.02
N GLU A 64 -0.33 -9.31 -5.71
CA GLU A 64 -1.18 -9.74 -4.61
C GLU A 64 -0.57 -10.99 -3.99
N LYS A 65 0.14 -10.79 -2.88
CA LYS A 65 1.03 -11.78 -2.26
C LYS A 65 2.07 -12.28 -3.27
N ASP A 66 2.71 -11.30 -3.92
CA ASP A 66 3.70 -11.54 -4.97
C ASP A 66 4.88 -10.57 -4.83
N GLU A 67 5.98 -10.87 -5.51
CA GLU A 67 7.20 -10.09 -5.48
C GLU A 67 7.76 -9.79 -6.87
N ILE A 68 8.55 -8.71 -6.97
CA ILE A 68 9.36 -8.40 -8.14
C ILE A 68 10.66 -7.73 -7.71
N PHE A 69 11.75 -7.98 -8.44
CA PHE A 69 13.02 -7.30 -8.23
C PHE A 69 13.17 -6.14 -9.21
N ILE A 70 13.42 -4.94 -8.68
CA ILE A 70 13.62 -3.73 -9.47
C ILE A 70 14.78 -2.95 -8.85
N ASP A 71 15.80 -2.67 -9.66
CA ASP A 71 16.91 -1.77 -9.33
C ASP A 71 17.57 -2.06 -7.98
N GLY A 72 17.79 -3.35 -7.68
CA GLY A 72 18.43 -3.81 -6.44
C GLY A 72 17.51 -3.91 -5.22
N TYR A 73 16.22 -3.55 -5.36
CA TYR A 73 15.21 -3.74 -4.34
C TYR A 73 14.33 -4.95 -4.65
N ARG A 74 14.02 -5.71 -3.60
CA ARG A 74 12.87 -6.63 -3.59
C ARG A 74 11.62 -5.81 -3.31
N VAL A 75 10.66 -5.84 -4.22
CA VAL A 75 9.35 -5.20 -4.03
C VAL A 75 8.33 -6.27 -3.71
N LEU A 76 7.76 -6.21 -2.51
CA LEU A 76 6.68 -7.07 -2.05
C LEU A 76 5.36 -6.32 -2.19
N GLY A 77 4.33 -6.96 -2.75
CA GLY A 77 3.06 -6.29 -2.98
C GLY A 77 1.84 -7.15 -2.67
N LEU A 78 0.88 -6.53 -1.98
CA LEU A 78 -0.39 -7.13 -1.60
C LEU A 78 -1.39 -6.05 -1.20
N THR A 79 -2.69 -6.36 -1.23
CA THR A 79 -3.71 -5.43 -0.73
C THR A 79 -3.43 -5.06 0.75
N MET A 80 -3.07 -6.05 1.56
CA MET A 80 -3.04 -6.03 3.03
C MET A 80 -4.36 -5.53 3.61
N TRP A 81 -5.13 -6.41 4.26
CA TRP A 81 -6.33 -5.99 5.00
C TRP A 81 -5.94 -5.69 6.45
N SER A 82 -6.64 -4.78 7.12
CA SER A 82 -6.56 -4.62 8.57
C SER A 82 -7.37 -5.71 9.30
N LYS A 83 -7.04 -5.94 10.57
CA LYS A 83 -7.87 -6.76 11.45
C LYS A 83 -9.07 -5.94 11.91
N LEU A 84 -10.26 -6.49 11.73
CA LEU A 84 -11.52 -5.86 12.15
C LEU A 84 -11.91 -6.34 13.54
N ASN A 85 -12.41 -5.39 14.33
CA ASN A 85 -12.98 -5.64 15.63
C ASN A 85 -14.42 -6.16 15.48
N GLU A 86 -14.92 -6.83 16.52
CA GLU A 86 -16.31 -7.25 16.54
C GLU A 86 -17.23 -6.02 16.51
N GLY A 87 -18.23 -6.02 15.61
CA GLY A 87 -19.12 -4.88 15.47
C GLY A 87 -18.50 -3.70 14.73
N THR A 88 -17.42 -3.93 13.97
CA THR A 88 -16.74 -2.94 13.13
C THR A 88 -17.68 -1.98 12.41
N LYS A 89 -17.29 -0.70 12.37
CA LYS A 89 -17.98 0.32 11.56
C LYS A 89 -17.58 0.25 10.10
N MET A 90 -16.56 -0.53 9.73
CA MET A 90 -16.11 -0.66 8.36
C MET A 90 -17.20 -1.21 7.44
N THR A 91 -17.27 -0.67 6.21
CA THR A 91 -18.27 -1.11 5.23
C THR A 91 -17.77 -2.24 4.33
N CYS A 92 -16.46 -2.48 4.27
CA CYS A 92 -15.86 -3.50 3.41
C CYS A 92 -16.44 -4.93 3.64
N PRO A 93 -16.74 -5.39 4.87
CA PRO A 93 -17.29 -6.73 5.09
C PRO A 93 -18.68 -6.93 4.46
N LYS A 94 -19.41 -5.83 4.27
CA LYS A 94 -20.78 -5.80 3.71
C LYS A 94 -20.76 -5.65 2.18
N LYS A 95 -19.74 -4.99 1.63
CA LYS A 95 -19.60 -4.65 0.21
C LYS A 95 -18.83 -5.70 -0.59
N ILE A 96 -17.97 -6.48 0.07
CA ILE A 96 -17.20 -7.56 -0.56
C ILE A 96 -17.99 -8.86 -0.46
N LYS A 97 -17.90 -9.68 -1.50
CA LYS A 97 -18.58 -10.96 -1.60
C LYS A 97 -17.61 -12.13 -1.63
N LYS A 98 -18.07 -13.28 -1.18
CA LYS A 98 -17.40 -14.57 -1.36
C LYS A 98 -18.39 -15.58 -1.92
N GLU A 99 -17.87 -16.59 -2.59
CA GLU A 99 -18.65 -17.75 -3.00
C GLU A 99 -18.67 -18.79 -1.88
N ILE A 100 -19.84 -19.38 -1.67
CA ILE A 100 -20.02 -20.57 -0.84
C ILE A 100 -20.73 -21.63 -1.65
N GLU A 101 -20.35 -22.88 -1.44
CA GLU A 101 -21.05 -24.03 -2.01
C GLU A 101 -22.23 -24.40 -1.10
N THR A 102 -23.41 -24.56 -1.69
CA THR A 102 -24.61 -25.04 -1.00
C THR A 102 -25.21 -26.21 -1.78
N THR A 103 -26.20 -26.88 -1.20
CA THR A 103 -26.95 -27.97 -1.86
C THR A 103 -27.66 -27.54 -3.16
N GLU A 104 -27.83 -26.23 -3.36
CA GLU A 104 -28.46 -25.62 -4.54
C GLU A 104 -27.42 -25.04 -5.52
N GLY A 105 -26.13 -25.27 -5.28
CA GLY A 105 -25.01 -24.76 -6.07
C GLY A 105 -24.25 -23.61 -5.40
N ILE A 106 -23.51 -22.84 -6.20
CA ILE A 106 -22.68 -21.74 -5.70
C ILE A 106 -23.54 -20.51 -5.40
N LYS A 107 -23.49 -20.02 -4.17
CA LYS A 107 -24.14 -18.77 -3.74
C LYS A 107 -23.12 -17.68 -3.43
N LEU A 108 -23.48 -16.44 -3.78
CA LEU A 108 -22.69 -15.26 -3.46
C LEU A 108 -23.19 -14.63 -2.15
N VAL A 109 -22.33 -14.61 -1.14
CA VAL A 109 -22.66 -14.05 0.19
C VAL A 109 -21.70 -12.93 0.56
N LYS A 110 -22.08 -12.10 1.54
CA LYS A 110 -21.16 -11.11 2.13
C LYS A 110 -19.96 -11.84 2.74
N ILE A 111 -18.76 -11.29 2.56
CA ILE A 111 -17.54 -11.92 3.10
C ILE A 111 -17.56 -11.95 4.63
N GLY A 112 -18.11 -10.91 5.26
CA GLY A 112 -18.22 -10.74 6.70
C GLY A 112 -16.88 -10.43 7.38
N GLU A 113 -16.94 -10.02 8.65
CA GLU A 113 -15.76 -9.64 9.46
C GLU A 113 -14.75 -10.79 9.53
N SER A 114 -15.22 -12.00 9.84
CA SER A 114 -14.39 -13.21 9.85
C SER A 114 -13.69 -13.45 8.51
N GLY A 115 -14.33 -13.11 7.38
CA GLY A 115 -13.72 -13.26 6.07
C GLY A 115 -12.60 -12.25 5.82
N ILE A 116 -12.79 -10.98 6.21
CA ILE A 116 -11.72 -9.97 6.15
C ILE A 116 -10.57 -10.34 7.09
N ASN A 117 -10.87 -10.78 8.31
CA ASN A 117 -9.85 -11.20 9.28
C ASN A 117 -9.05 -12.41 8.79
N LYS A 118 -9.66 -13.34 8.04
CA LYS A 118 -8.94 -14.43 7.36
C LYS A 118 -7.99 -13.90 6.27
N LEU A 119 -8.41 -12.91 5.48
CA LEU A 119 -7.56 -12.27 4.47
C LEU A 119 -6.40 -11.51 5.12
N HIS A 120 -6.65 -10.78 6.22
CA HIS A 120 -5.62 -10.12 7.04
C HIS A 120 -4.59 -11.15 7.51
N ASN A 121 -5.01 -12.18 8.25
CA ASN A 121 -4.11 -13.19 8.79
C ASN A 121 -3.27 -13.87 7.69
N SER A 122 -3.89 -14.23 6.56
CA SER A 122 -3.16 -14.83 5.44
C SER A 122 -2.13 -13.87 4.82
N SER A 123 -2.41 -12.57 4.82
CA SER A 123 -1.48 -11.53 4.34
C SER A 123 -0.30 -11.34 5.29
N VAL A 124 -0.56 -11.32 6.59
CA VAL A 124 0.48 -11.26 7.63
C VAL A 124 1.41 -12.45 7.57
N GLU A 125 0.87 -13.66 7.48
CA GLU A 125 1.69 -14.89 7.41
C GLU A 125 2.51 -14.97 6.12
N TRP A 126 1.95 -14.54 4.98
CA TRP A 126 2.72 -14.46 3.74
C TRP A 126 3.85 -13.43 3.84
N LEU A 127 3.59 -12.25 4.39
CA LEU A 127 4.61 -11.21 4.49
C LEU A 127 5.75 -11.63 5.42
N LYS A 128 5.43 -12.27 6.56
CA LYS A 128 6.41 -12.86 7.47
C LYS A 128 7.27 -13.95 6.81
N SER A 129 6.68 -14.77 5.94
CA SER A 129 7.40 -15.91 5.36
C SER A 129 8.37 -15.51 4.25
N ILE A 130 8.13 -14.38 3.57
CA ILE A 130 8.95 -13.93 2.43
C ILE A 130 9.89 -12.76 2.77
N TYR A 131 9.58 -11.99 3.82
CA TYR A 131 10.41 -10.86 4.22
C TYR A 131 11.78 -11.33 4.72
N ASP A 132 12.83 -10.79 4.11
CA ASP A 132 14.21 -11.03 4.49
C ASP A 132 14.86 -9.67 4.83
N PRO A 133 15.24 -9.43 6.11
CA PRO A 133 15.82 -8.16 6.54
C PRO A 133 17.23 -7.89 5.99
N ASP A 134 17.86 -8.87 5.33
CA ASP A 134 19.17 -8.75 4.70
C ASP A 134 19.08 -8.38 3.20
N ILE A 135 17.86 -8.17 2.70
CA ILE A 135 17.58 -7.69 1.34
C ILE A 135 16.92 -6.30 1.40
N PRO A 136 17.43 -5.29 0.65
CA PRO A 136 16.75 -4.01 0.49
C PRO A 136 15.32 -4.22 -0.02
N THR A 137 14.33 -3.83 0.77
CA THR A 137 12.93 -4.20 0.52
C THR A 137 12.02 -2.98 0.48
N ILE A 138 11.14 -2.96 -0.51
CA ILE A 138 9.99 -2.06 -0.58
C ILE A 138 8.74 -2.91 -0.42
N ILE A 139 7.88 -2.57 0.54
CA ILE A 139 6.58 -3.21 0.71
C ILE A 139 5.51 -2.22 0.25
N ILE A 140 4.71 -2.62 -0.73
CA ILE A 140 3.59 -1.82 -1.24
C ILE A 140 2.30 -2.48 -0.78
N THR A 141 1.49 -1.72 -0.02
CA THR A 141 0.18 -2.15 0.45
C THR A 141 -0.88 -1.13 0.11
N HIS A 142 -2.15 -1.53 0.20
CA HIS A 142 -3.22 -0.53 0.26
C HIS A 142 -3.42 -0.03 1.69
N TYR A 143 -3.60 -0.94 2.66
CA TYR A 143 -3.71 -0.54 4.07
C TYR A 143 -2.32 -0.28 4.68
N PRO A 144 -2.12 0.83 5.42
CA PRO A 144 -0.84 1.16 6.04
C PRO A 144 -0.32 0.10 7.02
N LEU A 145 1.00 -0.09 7.01
CA LEU A 145 1.73 -1.02 7.90
C LEU A 145 2.22 -0.35 9.20
N THR A 146 1.52 0.70 9.62
CA THR A 146 1.83 1.46 10.82
C THR A 146 0.56 2.03 11.41
N THR A 147 0.38 1.90 12.73
CA THR A 147 -0.74 2.52 13.47
C THR A 147 -0.39 3.90 14.01
N HIS A 148 0.68 4.55 13.52
CA HIS A 148 1.11 5.83 14.05
C HIS A 148 -0.02 6.89 14.02
N PRO A 149 -0.47 7.42 15.18
CA PRO A 149 -1.73 8.15 15.28
C PRO A 149 -1.77 9.44 14.45
N ILE A 150 -0.62 10.12 14.36
CA ILE A 150 -0.49 11.38 13.61
C ILE A 150 -0.41 11.15 12.09
N HIS A 151 0.21 10.06 11.66
CA HIS A 151 0.60 9.86 10.26
C HIS A 151 -0.35 8.94 9.50
N THR A 152 -1.12 8.12 10.20
CA THR A 152 -2.05 7.18 9.56
C THR A 152 -3.48 7.72 9.48
N ARG A 153 -3.72 8.94 9.98
CA ARG A 153 -5.06 9.53 10.08
C ARG A 153 -5.08 10.97 9.58
N GLN A 154 -6.15 11.33 8.85
CA GLN A 154 -6.39 12.75 8.53
C GLN A 154 -6.59 13.55 9.82
N GLU A 155 -6.16 14.80 9.79
CA GLU A 155 -6.18 15.70 10.95
C GLU A 155 -7.57 15.83 11.59
N ARG A 156 -8.63 15.89 10.77
CA ARG A 156 -10.03 16.00 11.19
C ARG A 156 -10.59 14.80 11.96
N TYR A 157 -9.85 13.70 12.01
CA TYR A 157 -10.25 12.48 12.69
C TYR A 157 -9.36 12.16 13.89
N ARG A 158 -8.35 12.99 14.21
CA ARG A 158 -7.40 12.70 15.29
C ARG A 158 -8.02 12.66 16.70
N ASP A 159 -9.21 13.21 16.87
CA ASP A 159 -9.94 13.19 18.14
C ASP A 159 -10.84 11.96 18.31
N GLU A 160 -10.99 11.12 17.28
CA GLU A 160 -11.68 9.84 17.38
C GLU A 160 -10.79 8.82 18.13
N ASP A 161 -11.39 7.74 18.63
CA ASP A 161 -10.68 6.72 19.42
C ASP A 161 -9.48 6.14 18.66
N ASP A 162 -8.39 5.88 19.37
CA ASP A 162 -7.20 5.22 18.82
C ASP A 162 -7.52 3.77 18.44
N GLU A 163 -8.46 3.10 19.12
CA GLU A 163 -8.90 1.75 18.75
C GLU A 163 -9.47 1.71 17.32
N ASP A 164 -10.10 2.79 16.86
CA ASP A 164 -10.64 2.88 15.49
C ASP A 164 -9.49 2.82 14.45
N ILE A 165 -8.27 3.29 14.75
CA ILE A 165 -7.15 3.32 13.78
C ILE A 165 -6.70 1.91 13.36
N THR A 166 -6.87 0.95 14.26
CA THR A 166 -6.47 -0.46 14.06
C THR A 166 -7.32 -1.15 13.01
N GLU A 167 -8.51 -0.61 12.71
CA GLU A 167 -9.36 -1.09 11.63
C GLU A 167 -9.00 -0.48 10.27
N PHE A 168 -8.14 0.55 10.21
CA PHE A 168 -7.69 1.17 8.95
C PHE A 168 -6.21 0.93 8.65
N SER A 169 -5.46 0.36 9.59
CA SER A 169 -4.02 0.14 9.50
C SER A 169 -3.58 -0.99 10.43
N SER A 170 -2.37 -1.50 10.25
CA SER A 170 -1.88 -2.58 11.12
C SER A 170 -0.38 -2.51 11.29
N ASP A 171 0.10 -2.64 12.53
CA ASP A 171 1.51 -2.93 12.77
C ASP A 171 1.75 -4.41 12.51
N ILE A 172 2.69 -4.70 11.61
CA ILE A 172 3.08 -6.07 11.30
C ILE A 172 4.38 -6.37 12.03
N PRO A 173 4.54 -7.56 12.63
CA PRO A 173 5.76 -7.93 13.36
C PRO A 173 6.92 -8.26 12.39
N ILE A 174 7.31 -7.29 11.56
CA ILE A 174 8.52 -7.28 10.74
C ILE A 174 9.49 -6.26 11.32
N GLN A 175 10.78 -6.60 11.35
CA GLN A 175 11.81 -5.73 11.89
C GLN A 175 12.85 -5.42 10.83
N LYS A 176 13.21 -4.14 10.72
CA LYS A 176 14.32 -3.71 9.90
C LYS A 176 15.64 -4.03 10.61
N LYS A 177 16.64 -4.49 9.85
CA LYS A 177 18.03 -4.57 10.29
C LYS A 177 18.87 -3.49 9.57
N ASN A 178 19.91 -3.92 8.87
CA ASN A 178 20.87 -3.04 8.22
C ASN A 178 20.40 -2.56 6.85
N LYS A 179 19.59 -3.35 6.15
CA LYS A 179 19.11 -2.98 4.82
C LYS A 179 17.92 -2.01 4.89
N PRO A 180 17.73 -1.16 3.87
CA PRO A 180 16.55 -0.31 3.78
C PRO A 180 15.26 -1.13 3.78
N LEU A 181 14.28 -0.65 4.54
CA LEU A 181 12.90 -1.10 4.48
C LEU A 181 12.00 0.11 4.29
N ILE A 182 11.27 0.13 3.17
CA ILE A 182 10.35 1.22 2.80
C ILE A 182 8.94 0.64 2.66
N CYS A 183 7.97 1.19 3.38
CA CYS A 183 6.57 0.82 3.32
C CYS A 183 5.78 1.91 2.59
N ILE A 184 5.13 1.56 1.48
CA ILE A 184 4.31 2.48 0.68
C ILE A 184 2.85 2.06 0.80
N SER A 185 1.98 2.98 1.21
CA SER A 185 0.56 2.67 1.45
C SER A 185 -0.44 3.71 0.93
N GLY A 186 -1.72 3.33 0.90
CA GLY A 186 -2.87 4.16 0.56
C GLY A 186 -3.94 4.18 1.66
N HIS A 187 -5.20 3.99 1.26
CA HIS A 187 -6.41 3.82 2.07
C HIS A 187 -6.91 5.01 2.90
N THR A 188 -6.05 5.63 3.72
CA THR A 188 -6.46 6.60 4.77
C THR A 188 -6.74 8.01 4.26
N HIS A 189 -6.48 8.23 2.97
CA HIS A 189 -6.50 9.52 2.29
C HIS A 189 -5.63 10.57 3.00
N HIS A 190 -4.56 10.14 3.67
CA HIS A 190 -3.58 11.00 4.31
C HIS A 190 -2.18 10.67 3.81
N SER A 191 -1.53 11.67 3.21
CA SER A 191 -0.18 11.55 2.67
C SER A 191 0.86 11.90 3.73
N HIS A 192 1.95 11.16 3.73
CA HIS A 192 3.05 11.30 4.68
C HIS A 192 4.34 10.76 4.08
N ASP A 193 5.47 11.17 4.65
CA ASP A 193 6.80 10.61 4.41
C ASP A 193 7.58 10.78 5.71
N PHE A 194 7.76 9.70 6.46
CA PHE A 194 8.43 9.74 7.76
C PHE A 194 9.24 8.46 8.00
N ILE A 195 10.18 8.52 8.94
CA ILE A 195 10.94 7.38 9.42
C ILE A 195 10.57 7.19 10.89
N ASP A 196 10.22 5.98 11.29
CA ASP A 196 9.93 5.66 12.69
C ASP A 196 11.21 5.38 13.51
N ASP A 197 11.05 5.15 14.81
CA ASP A 197 12.17 4.86 15.71
C ASP A 197 12.90 3.55 15.38
N SER A 198 12.30 2.67 14.59
CA SER A 198 12.93 1.43 14.10
C SER A 198 13.74 1.64 12.81
N GLY A 199 13.70 2.85 12.25
CA GLY A 199 14.37 3.21 11.01
C GLY A 199 13.64 2.77 9.75
N ILE A 200 12.37 2.34 9.85
CA ILE A 200 11.52 2.01 8.70
C ILE A 200 10.97 3.32 8.14
N ARG A 201 11.04 3.48 6.81
CA ARG A 201 10.45 4.63 6.13
C ARG A 201 9.04 4.31 5.67
N PHE A 202 8.08 5.14 6.02
CA PHE A 202 6.68 5.04 5.59
C PHE A 202 6.34 6.18 4.65
N ILE A 203 5.79 5.83 3.48
CA ILE A 203 5.44 6.77 2.42
C ILE A 203 3.98 6.56 2.00
N SER A 204 3.27 7.66 1.85
CA SER A 204 1.91 7.70 1.34
C SER A 204 1.72 8.96 0.50
N ASN A 205 1.12 8.81 -0.68
CA ASN A 205 0.76 9.94 -1.54
C ASN A 205 -0.64 9.74 -2.13
N GLN A 206 -1.64 10.16 -1.36
CA GLN A 206 -3.03 9.86 -1.65
C GLN A 206 -3.76 11.08 -2.17
N PHE A 207 -4.42 10.94 -3.31
CA PHE A 207 -5.29 12.00 -3.82
C PHE A 207 -6.53 12.19 -2.92
N GLY A 208 -7.09 11.10 -2.40
CA GLY A 208 -8.35 11.08 -1.64
C GLY A 208 -9.55 11.51 -2.48
N TYR A 209 -10.64 11.90 -1.83
CA TYR A 209 -11.80 12.42 -2.56
C TYR A 209 -11.55 13.86 -3.06
N PRO A 210 -12.20 14.30 -4.15
CA PRO A 210 -12.03 15.66 -4.67
C PRO A 210 -12.25 16.78 -3.63
N GLY A 211 -13.18 16.58 -2.68
CA GLY A 211 -13.40 17.53 -1.59
C GLY A 211 -12.26 17.55 -0.57
N GLU A 212 -11.67 16.39 -0.26
CA GLU A 212 -10.57 16.29 0.70
C GLU A 212 -9.29 16.89 0.13
N ALA A 213 -8.99 16.62 -1.14
CA ALA A 213 -7.85 17.20 -1.84
C ALA A 213 -7.93 18.73 -1.89
N LYS A 214 -9.11 19.27 -2.25
CA LYS A 214 -9.35 20.72 -2.33
C LYS A 214 -9.19 21.42 -0.98
N ASN A 215 -9.58 20.75 0.10
CA ASN A 215 -9.49 21.27 1.45
C ASN A 215 -8.11 21.02 2.11
N GLY A 216 -7.15 20.40 1.39
CA GLY A 216 -5.81 20.14 1.89
C GLY A 216 -5.69 19.02 2.92
N TYR A 217 -6.77 18.28 3.19
CA TYR A 217 -6.78 17.22 4.20
C TYR A 217 -5.87 16.04 3.85
N THR A 218 -5.64 15.82 2.56
CA THR A 218 -4.83 14.69 2.08
C THR A 218 -3.34 14.94 2.11
N LYS A 219 -2.90 16.20 2.22
CA LYS A 219 -1.48 16.61 2.23
C LYS A 219 -0.64 16.03 1.08
N SER A 220 -1.26 15.74 -0.08
CA SER A 220 -0.59 15.09 -1.21
C SER A 220 0.59 15.89 -1.76
N LYS A 221 1.68 15.19 -2.08
CA LYS A 221 2.87 15.76 -2.72
C LYS A 221 2.65 15.81 -4.23
N LYS A 222 2.43 17.01 -4.76
CA LYS A 222 2.09 17.22 -6.18
C LYS A 222 3.14 16.71 -7.17
N SER A 223 4.42 16.70 -6.81
CA SER A 223 5.48 16.18 -7.69
C SER A 223 5.44 14.67 -7.85
N CYS A 224 4.80 13.95 -6.93
CA CYS A 224 4.76 12.49 -6.89
C CYS A 224 6.14 11.82 -6.95
N LEU A 225 7.21 12.56 -6.62
CA LEU A 225 8.59 12.10 -6.70
C LEU A 225 9.13 11.83 -5.28
N TYR A 226 9.64 10.63 -5.09
CA TYR A 226 10.25 10.16 -3.85
C TYR A 226 11.58 9.50 -4.18
N GLU A 227 12.64 9.94 -3.51
CA GLU A 227 13.94 9.30 -3.60
C GLU A 227 13.96 8.11 -2.64
N LEU A 228 14.39 6.94 -3.09
CA LEU A 228 14.43 5.71 -2.28
C LEU A 228 15.71 5.60 -1.43
N TYR A 229 16.69 6.46 -1.68
CA TYR A 229 17.92 6.52 -0.91
C TYR A 229 17.64 7.04 0.50
N PRO A 230 18.37 6.54 1.52
CA PRO A 230 18.34 7.18 2.82
C PRO A 230 18.93 8.58 2.70
N ILE A 231 18.38 9.53 3.47
CA ILE A 231 19.16 10.66 3.97
C ILE A 231 20.32 10.03 4.73
N SER A 232 21.48 9.95 4.10
CA SER A 232 22.71 9.55 4.79
C SER A 232 22.97 10.59 5.87
N ASN A 233 22.70 10.24 7.12
CA ASN A 233 23.30 10.91 8.28
C ASN A 233 24.76 10.47 8.45
N ASP A 234 25.51 10.37 7.36
CA ASP A 234 26.97 10.44 7.40
C ASP A 234 27.39 11.91 7.46
N TYR A 235 26.92 12.61 8.50
CA TYR A 235 27.65 13.73 9.06
C TYR A 235 28.42 13.19 10.25
N THR A 236 29.56 12.55 9.97
CA THR A 236 30.66 12.71 10.90
C THR A 236 31.00 14.19 10.87
N ILE A 237 30.71 14.93 11.94
CA ILE A 237 31.32 16.25 12.15
C ILE A 237 32.82 15.98 12.32
N VAL A 238 33.54 15.90 11.22
CA VAL A 238 34.97 16.06 11.22
C VAL A 238 35.19 17.57 11.30
N LYS A 239 35.36 18.08 12.52
CA LYS A 239 36.11 19.33 12.71
C LYS A 239 37.53 19.06 12.24
N GLY A 240 37.78 19.27 10.95
CA GLY A 240 39.11 19.35 10.37
C GLY A 240 39.34 20.79 9.97
N ASN A 241 40.25 21.45 10.68
CA ASN A 241 40.84 22.71 10.23
C ASN A 241 41.53 22.50 8.88
N ASP A 242 41.66 23.62 8.17
CA ASP A 242 42.59 23.89 7.09
C ASP A 242 42.11 23.58 5.67
N ASP A 243 41.73 24.66 5.00
CA ASP A 243 42.02 25.04 3.62
C ASP A 243 42.80 24.01 2.80
N ASN A 244 42.15 23.44 1.77
CA ASN A 244 42.59 23.61 0.38
C ASN A 244 41.62 22.94 -0.60
N TYR A 245 41.30 23.69 -1.65
CA TYR A 245 40.56 23.25 -2.83
C TYR A 245 41.27 22.12 -3.56
N SER A 246 40.54 21.04 -3.90
CA SER A 246 40.65 20.46 -5.24
C SER A 246 39.37 19.72 -5.63
N ARG A 247 38.84 20.05 -6.81
CA ARG A 247 37.84 19.28 -7.53
C ARG A 247 38.51 18.00 -8.05
N SER A 248 37.90 16.84 -7.81
CA SER A 248 38.04 15.71 -8.72
C SER A 248 36.74 14.91 -8.78
N SER A 249 36.51 14.41 -9.98
CA SER A 249 35.31 13.82 -10.56
C SER A 249 35.13 12.32 -10.25
N LEU A 250 33.91 11.84 -10.56
CA LEU A 250 33.46 10.44 -10.75
C LEU A 250 33.11 9.69 -9.44
N PHE A 251 31.97 9.01 -9.31
CA PHE A 251 31.09 8.34 -10.28
C PHE A 251 29.60 8.61 -10.00
#